data_AF-A0A314KL17-F1
#
_entry.id   AF-A0A314KL17-F1
#
_cell.length_a   1.000
_cell.length_b   1.000
_cell.length_c   1.000
_cell.angle_alpha   90.00
_cell.angle_beta   90.00
_cell.angle_gamma   90.00
#
_symmetry.space_group_name_H-M   'P 1'
#
loop_
_entity.id
_entity.type
_entity.pdbx_description
1 polymer ?
#
loop_
_entity_poly.entity_id
_entity_poly.type
_entity_poly.pdbx_seq_one_letter_code
_entity_poly.pdbx_strand_id
1 'polypeptide(L)'
;MLSKRTTYVVYLVFNLAPDAFHGLEIGKSVVRFVNCESDNEAEERRKVRRIGLVKAQRRVDEWMEIEMGKFFNDTGEDGDVEVRLMEIRRRYGRGGLLVQGIEFRPE
;
A
#
# COMPACT_ATOMS: atom_id res chain seq x y z
N MET A 1 12.52 12.67 6.46
CA MET A 1 13.16 11.53 5.76
C MET A 1 12.97 10.28 6.60
N LEU A 2 12.86 9.10 5.96
CA LEU A 2 12.76 7.82 6.65
C LEU A 2 14.13 7.39 7.22
N SER A 3 14.12 6.69 8.35
CA SER A 3 15.32 6.17 9.02
C SER A 3 16.03 5.13 8.15
N LYS A 4 17.36 5.16 8.15
CA LYS A 4 18.20 4.22 7.41
C LYS A 4 18.21 2.84 8.06
N ARG A 5 18.62 1.83 7.30
CA ARG A 5 18.71 0.41 7.70
C ARG A 5 17.44 -0.09 8.39
N THR A 6 16.29 0.35 7.89
CA THR A 6 14.99 0.08 8.50
C THR A 6 14.07 -0.54 7.45
N THR A 7 13.42 -1.64 7.82
CA THR A 7 12.32 -2.19 7.01
C THR A 7 11.07 -1.39 7.32
N TYR A 8 10.43 -0.87 6.28
CA TYR A 8 9.16 -0.17 6.40
C TYR A 8 8.04 -1.04 5.84
N VAL A 9 6.99 -1.16 6.63
CA VAL A 9 5.71 -1.69 6.19
C VAL A 9 4.81 -0.52 5.80
N VAL A 10 4.21 -0.63 4.63
CA VAL A 10 3.36 0.40 4.04
C VAL A 10 1.91 0.02 4.25
N TYR A 11 1.13 0.93 4.84
CA TYR A 11 -0.30 0.75 5.08
C TYR A 11 -1.10 1.80 4.31
N LEU A 12 -2.21 1.38 3.71
CA LEU A 12 -3.27 2.31 3.32
C LEU A 12 -4.23 2.44 4.50
N VAL A 13 -4.55 3.67 4.90
CA VAL A 13 -5.55 3.96 5.92
C VAL A 13 -6.75 4.63 5.27
N PHE A 14 -7.92 4.02 5.44
CA PHE A 14 -9.13 4.38 4.73
C PHE A 14 -10.38 4.06 5.55
N ASN A 15 -11.52 4.62 5.16
CA ASN A 15 -12.82 4.30 5.71
C ASN A 15 -13.78 4.00 4.56
N LEU A 16 -14.79 3.19 4.84
CA LEU A 16 -15.84 2.85 3.89
C LEU A 16 -17.17 3.43 4.38
N ALA A 17 -17.90 4.08 3.49
CA ALA A 17 -19.28 4.45 3.79
C ALA A 17 -20.08 3.18 4.17
N PRO A 18 -21.05 3.27 5.09
CA PRO A 18 -21.85 2.13 5.55
C PRO A 18 -22.47 1.31 4.40
N ASP A 19 -22.85 1.97 3.31
CA ASP A 19 -23.47 1.32 2.15
C ASP A 19 -22.45 0.77 1.12
N ALA A 20 -21.15 1.06 1.33
CA ALA A 20 -20.05 0.66 0.46
C ALA A 20 -19.34 -0.62 0.92
N PHE A 21 -19.76 -1.21 2.06
CA PHE A 21 -19.16 -2.43 2.62
C PHE A 21 -19.20 -3.64 1.68
N HIS A 22 -20.07 -3.64 0.68
CA HIS A 22 -20.18 -4.73 -0.30
C HIS A 22 -19.41 -4.48 -1.61
N GLY A 23 -18.73 -3.33 -1.72
CA GLY A 23 -18.24 -2.80 -2.99
C GLY A 23 -16.72 -2.80 -3.16
N LEU A 24 -15.91 -3.43 -2.32
CA LEU A 24 -14.46 -3.51 -2.53
C LEU A 24 -13.93 -4.91 -2.17
N GLU A 25 -13.47 -5.68 -3.16
CA GLU A 25 -13.05 -7.07 -2.93
C GLU A 25 -11.53 -7.25 -2.99
N ILE A 26 -10.90 -6.79 -4.06
CA ILE A 26 -9.49 -7.08 -4.37
C ILE A 26 -8.88 -5.84 -4.99
N GLY A 27 -7.70 -5.48 -4.50
CA GLY A 27 -6.83 -4.53 -5.15
C GLY A 27 -5.40 -4.98 -5.39
N LYS A 28 -4.73 -4.21 -6.24
CA LYS A 28 -3.37 -4.45 -6.69
C LYS A 28 -2.44 -3.41 -6.08
N SER A 29 -1.59 -3.85 -5.18
CA SER A 29 -0.57 -3.02 -4.54
C SER A 29 0.79 -3.20 -5.21
N VAL A 30 1.54 -2.10 -5.34
CA VAL A 30 2.93 -2.08 -5.79
C VAL A 30 3.73 -1.17 -4.86
N VAL A 31 4.90 -1.64 -4.43
CA VAL A 31 5.90 -0.85 -3.68
C VAL A 31 7.24 -1.05 -4.38
N ARG A 32 7.90 0.02 -4.83
CA ARG A 32 9.19 -0.03 -5.53
C ARG A 32 10.01 1.25 -5.36
N PHE A 33 11.32 1.18 -5.55
CA PHE A 33 12.19 2.34 -5.70
C PHE A 33 12.13 2.88 -7.14
N VAL A 34 12.11 4.21 -7.31
CA VAL A 34 11.94 4.87 -8.62
C VAL A 34 13.26 4.94 -9.40
N ASN A 35 14.41 5.08 -8.72
CA ASN A 35 15.69 5.45 -9.34
C ASN A 35 16.80 4.37 -9.29
N CYS A 36 16.53 3.11 -8.97
CA CYS A 36 17.57 2.08 -9.10
C CYS A 36 17.74 1.66 -10.57
N GLU A 37 18.59 2.34 -11.33
CA GLU A 37 19.08 1.86 -12.63
C GLU A 37 20.43 1.16 -12.42
N SER A 38 20.40 -0.09 -11.94
CA SER A 38 21.49 -1.03 -12.22
C SER A 38 21.00 -2.05 -13.25
N ASP A 39 21.79 -2.18 -14.31
CA ASP A 39 21.47 -2.88 -15.57
C ASP A 39 21.34 -4.41 -15.47
N ASN A 40 21.22 -4.99 -14.26
CA ASN A 40 21.14 -6.45 -14.07
C ASN A 40 19.90 -6.95 -13.31
N GLU A 41 18.94 -6.08 -12.98
CA GLU A 41 17.79 -6.47 -12.15
C GLU A 41 16.44 -6.10 -12.81
N ALA A 42 16.25 -6.50 -14.06
CA ALA A 42 14.99 -6.36 -14.77
C ALA A 42 13.87 -7.29 -14.21
N GLU A 43 14.19 -8.18 -13.27
CA GLU A 43 13.29 -9.24 -12.80
C GLU A 43 12.70 -9.01 -11.39
N GLU A 44 13.31 -8.18 -10.53
CA GLU A 44 12.80 -7.87 -9.16
C GLU A 44 11.90 -6.61 -9.08
N ARG A 45 11.53 -6.00 -10.21
CA ARG A 45 10.84 -4.68 -10.22
C ARG A 45 9.31 -4.71 -10.20
N ARG A 46 8.70 -5.86 -9.92
CA ARG A 46 7.24 -5.97 -9.81
C ARG A 46 6.82 -6.93 -8.70
N LYS A 47 7.05 -6.55 -7.43
CA LYS A 47 6.30 -7.14 -6.30
C LYS A 47 4.87 -6.59 -6.29
N VAL A 48 4.13 -7.01 -7.30
CA VAL A 48 2.69 -6.83 -7.41
C VAL A 48 2.04 -7.75 -6.39
N ARG A 49 1.39 -7.18 -5.38
CA ARG A 49 0.61 -7.94 -4.41
C ARG A 49 -0.88 -7.77 -4.68
N ARG A 50 -1.60 -8.89 -4.76
CA ARG A 50 -3.06 -8.88 -4.67
C ARG A 50 -3.42 -8.78 -3.19
N ILE A 51 -4.02 -7.66 -2.81
CA ILE A 51 -4.53 -7.41 -1.46
C ILE A 51 -6.05 -7.50 -1.50
N GLY A 52 -6.64 -8.24 -0.57
CA GLY A 52 -8.09 -8.37 -0.44
C GLY A 52 -8.57 -7.67 0.82
N LEU A 53 -9.75 -7.06 0.80
CA LEU A 53 -10.27 -6.31 1.95
C LEU A 53 -10.55 -7.20 3.18
N VAL A 54 -10.63 -8.52 2.98
CA VAL A 54 -10.60 -9.53 4.06
C VAL A 54 -9.35 -9.39 4.96
N LYS A 55 -8.26 -8.83 4.43
CA LYS A 55 -7.03 -8.55 5.19
C LYS A 55 -7.02 -7.17 5.83
N ALA A 56 -8.03 -6.32 5.59
CA ALA A 56 -8.11 -5.03 6.23
C ALA A 56 -8.52 -5.20 7.70
N GLN A 57 -7.92 -4.42 8.58
CA GLN A 57 -8.17 -4.46 10.02
C GLN A 57 -8.72 -3.12 10.48
N ARG A 58 -9.66 -3.16 11.42
CA ARG A 58 -10.20 -1.94 12.04
C ARG A 58 -9.28 -1.50 13.18
N ARG A 59 -8.88 -0.24 13.15
CA ARG A 59 -8.07 0.43 14.17
C ARG A 59 -8.93 0.87 15.36
N VAL A 60 -8.27 1.34 16.41
CA VAL A 60 -8.92 1.92 17.61
C VAL A 60 -9.63 3.24 17.29
N ASP A 61 -9.15 3.99 16.30
CA ASP A 61 -9.75 5.24 15.82
C ASP A 61 -10.86 5.03 14.76
N GLU A 62 -11.36 3.79 14.65
CA GLU A 62 -12.41 3.36 13.73
C GLU A 62 -12.06 3.40 12.23
N TRP A 63 -10.85 3.82 11.87
CA TRP A 63 -10.36 3.70 10.50
C TRP A 63 -10.01 2.24 10.18
N MET A 64 -10.08 1.90 8.90
CA MET A 64 -9.60 0.63 8.37
C MET A 64 -8.16 0.81 7.87
N GLU A 65 -7.32 -0.19 8.06
CA GLU A 65 -6.00 -0.25 7.45
C GLU A 65 -5.74 -1.56 6.74
N ILE A 66 -4.94 -1.52 5.68
CA ILE A 66 -4.49 -2.71 4.96
C ILE A 66 -3.02 -2.59 4.59
N GLU A 67 -2.27 -3.65 4.86
CA GLU A 67 -0.87 -3.76 4.45
C GLU A 67 -0.77 -3.82 2.92
N MET A 68 -0.06 -2.85 2.35
CA MET A 68 0.22 -2.75 0.92
C MET A 68 1.47 -3.54 0.53
N GLY A 69 2.47 -3.58 1.40
CA GLY A 69 3.74 -4.25 1.18
C GLY A 69 4.83 -3.70 2.09
N LYS A 70 6.07 -4.13 1.86
CA LYS A 70 7.23 -3.66 2.61
C LYS A 70 8.44 -3.43 1.71
N PHE A 71 9.32 -2.54 2.16
CA PHE A 71 10.61 -2.27 1.52
C PHE A 71 11.67 -2.02 2.60
N PHE A 72 12.92 -2.28 2.26
CA PHE A 72 14.06 -2.02 3.13
C PHE A 72 14.74 -0.73 2.70
N ASN A 73 14.86 0.24 3.61
CA ASN A 73 15.60 1.48 3.37
C ASN A 73 17.06 1.29 3.79
N ASP A 74 17.93 0.88 2.87
CA ASP A 74 19.33 0.53 3.19
C ASP A 74 20.24 1.76 3.36
N THR A 75 20.58 2.41 2.25
CA THR A 75 21.67 3.40 2.16
C THR A 75 21.21 4.83 2.41
N GLY A 76 19.90 5.09 2.35
CA GLY A 76 19.36 6.46 2.39
C GLY A 76 19.94 7.34 1.29
N GLU A 77 20.21 6.75 0.12
CA GLU A 77 20.24 7.52 -1.13
C GLU A 77 18.86 8.13 -1.32
N ASP A 78 18.79 9.34 -1.90
CA ASP A 78 17.56 10.11 -2.19
C ASP A 78 16.71 9.44 -3.28
N GLY A 79 16.51 8.13 -3.18
CA GLY A 79 15.65 7.35 -4.03
C GLY A 79 14.21 7.46 -3.54
N ASP A 80 13.34 7.95 -4.42
CA ASP A 80 11.90 7.95 -4.14
C ASP A 80 11.36 6.52 -4.08
N VAL A 81 10.45 6.29 -3.13
CA VAL A 81 9.65 5.06 -3.05
C VAL A 81 8.30 5.34 -3.65
N GLU A 82 7.96 4.60 -4.70
CA GLU A 82 6.65 4.63 -5.31
C GLU A 82 5.75 3.55 -4.73
N VAL A 83 4.60 3.99 -4.21
CA VAL A 83 3.52 3.13 -3.71
C VAL A 83 2.28 3.36 -4.57
N ARG A 84 1.70 2.29 -5.12
CA ARG A 84 0.50 2.36 -5.96
C ARG A 84 -0.55 1.36 -5.52
N LEU A 85 -1.82 1.79 -5.54
CA LEU A 85 -2.99 0.93 -5.46
C LEU A 85 -3.84 1.14 -6.72
N MET A 86 -3.87 0.16 -7.64
CA MET A 86 -4.31 0.41 -9.03
C MET A 86 -5.56 -0.33 -9.49
N GLU A 87 -6.13 -1.18 -8.68
CA GLU A 87 -7.36 -1.88 -9.02
C GLU A 87 -8.11 -2.03 -7.72
N ILE A 88 -9.40 -1.74 -7.71
CA ILE A 88 -10.27 -2.08 -6.59
C ILE A 88 -11.52 -2.61 -7.28
N ARG A 89 -11.65 -3.95 -7.32
CA ARG A 89 -12.85 -4.54 -7.90
C ARG A 89 -14.04 -4.17 -7.04
N ARG A 90 -14.98 -3.43 -7.65
CA ARG A 90 -16.23 -3.04 -7.00
C ARG A 90 -17.36 -3.96 -7.40
N ARG A 91 -18.00 -4.61 -6.43
CA ARG A 91 -19.14 -5.49 -6.68
C ARG A 91 -20.44 -4.69 -6.87
N TYR A 92 -20.65 -3.60 -6.12
CA TYR A 92 -21.83 -2.74 -6.24
C TYR A 92 -21.52 -1.27 -5.87
N GLY A 93 -21.99 -0.31 -6.68
CA GLY A 93 -22.07 1.12 -6.32
C GLY A 93 -20.88 2.03 -6.64
N ARG A 94 -21.18 3.29 -6.98
CA ARG A 94 -20.21 4.39 -7.18
C ARG A 94 -20.09 5.22 -5.91
N GLY A 95 -19.15 4.91 -5.03
CA GLY A 95 -18.78 5.81 -3.92
C GLY A 95 -18.41 5.08 -2.64
N GLY A 96 -17.86 5.83 -1.68
CA GLY A 96 -17.71 5.39 -0.30
C GLY A 96 -16.29 5.06 0.16
N LEU A 97 -15.25 5.14 -0.67
CA LEU A 97 -13.87 5.07 -0.19
C LEU A 97 -13.40 6.45 0.25
N LEU A 98 -13.21 6.63 1.56
CA LEU A 98 -12.54 7.79 2.14
C LEU A 98 -11.10 7.41 2.46
N VAL A 99 -10.11 8.12 1.93
CA VAL A 99 -8.69 7.83 2.18
C VAL A 99 -8.15 8.85 3.17
N GLN A 100 -7.59 8.38 4.29
CA GLN A 100 -6.86 9.23 5.22
C GLN A 100 -5.44 9.48 4.72
N GLY A 101 -4.78 8.43 4.23
CA GLY A 101 -3.43 8.53 3.70
C GLY A 101 -2.71 7.19 3.61
N ILE A 102 -1.41 7.28 3.32
CA ILE A 102 -0.47 6.16 3.33
C ILE A 102 0.46 6.35 4.53
N GLU A 103 0.62 5.31 5.33
CA GLU A 103 1.52 5.31 6.47
C GLU A 103 2.71 4.37 6.24
N PHE A 104 3.90 4.86 6.58
CA PHE A 104 5.16 4.10 6.55
C PHE A 104 5.57 3.83 7.99
N ARG A 105 5.46 2.58 8.43
CA ARG A 105 5.76 2.18 9.81
C ARG A 105 7.02 1.30 9.83
N PRO A 106 8.00 1.58 10.70
CA PRO A 106 9.15 0.68 10.87
C PRO A 106 8.70 -0.66 11.44
N GLU A 107 9.27 -1.76 10.93
CA GLU A 107 9.14 -3.13 11.47
C GLU A 107 10.10 -3.35 12.65
#